data_AF-F3KL01-F1
#
_entry.id   AF-F3KL01-F1
#
_cell.length_a   1.000
_cell.length_b   1.000
_cell.length_c   1.000
_cell.angle_alpha   90.00
_cell.angle_beta   90.00
_cell.angle_gamma   90.00
#
_symmetry.space_group_name_H-M   'P 1'
#
loop_
_entity.id
_entity.type
_entity.pdbx_description
1 polymer ?
#
loop_
_entity_poly.entity_id
_entity_poly.type
_entity_poly.pdbx_seq_one_letter_code
_entity_poly.pdbx_strand_id
1 'polypeptide(L)'
;MLPEIPTYSVYWPTNPPPQSSTPPQLSANTIIIPSSGNSEEVILSGTISNPKSSVPLTIILTRPDNVVQNFAATVSNSGAYRAAFSINENSIPGIYKIQLYHNGVNAGLVSFTAIQDIPDWIKNNKKQRSIISDPEFISLLNQLVKDDVIVSPKESLTSISIPKWVKNIAIWWSNDQISNDDFIKSIQYLVKKGII
;
A
#
# COMPACT_ATOMS: atom_id res chain seq x y z
N MET A 1 -38.09 -73.31 10.94
CA MET A 1 -37.78 -72.32 9.89
C MET A 1 -37.95 -70.96 10.55
N LEU A 2 -36.84 -70.29 10.89
CA LEU A 2 -36.88 -68.96 11.54
C LEU A 2 -36.91 -67.88 10.45
N PRO A 3 -37.65 -66.78 10.62
CA PRO A 3 -37.72 -65.74 9.60
C PRO A 3 -36.43 -64.92 9.57
N GLU A 4 -35.94 -64.61 8.37
CA GLU A 4 -34.77 -63.74 8.17
C GLU A 4 -35.14 -62.28 8.48
N ILE A 5 -34.25 -61.59 9.19
CA ILE A 5 -34.39 -60.17 9.55
C ILE A 5 -33.90 -59.32 8.37
N PRO A 6 -34.67 -58.35 7.84
CA PRO A 6 -34.20 -57.51 6.75
C PRO A 6 -33.07 -56.59 7.22
N THR A 7 -31.93 -56.65 6.52
CA THR A 7 -30.79 -55.75 6.72
C THR A 7 -31.06 -54.40 6.07
N TYR A 8 -31.42 -53.39 6.87
CA TYR A 8 -31.46 -52.01 6.41
C TYR A 8 -30.04 -51.43 6.43
N SER A 9 -29.51 -51.09 5.25
CA SER A 9 -28.27 -50.32 5.12
C SER A 9 -28.52 -48.87 5.55
N VAL A 10 -28.05 -48.50 6.74
CA VAL A 10 -28.06 -47.10 7.21
C VAL A 10 -26.99 -46.33 6.44
N TYR A 11 -27.41 -45.55 5.44
CA TYR A 11 -26.56 -44.55 4.81
C TYR A 11 -26.38 -43.39 5.80
N TRP A 12 -25.20 -43.27 6.42
CA TRP A 12 -24.80 -42.02 7.05
C TRP A 12 -24.52 -41.01 5.92
N PRO A 13 -25.17 -39.83 5.88
CA PRO A 13 -24.67 -38.77 5.02
C PRO A 13 -23.27 -38.42 5.53
N THR A 14 -22.24 -38.71 4.73
CA THR A 14 -20.89 -38.21 4.99
C THR A 14 -20.98 -36.69 4.96
N ASN A 15 -21.07 -36.07 6.13
CA ASN A 15 -21.06 -34.62 6.23
C ASN A 15 -19.72 -34.19 5.62
N PRO A 16 -19.68 -33.42 4.53
CA PRO A 16 -18.42 -32.95 3.97
C PRO A 16 -17.65 -32.23 5.08
N PRO A 17 -16.31 -32.34 5.12
CA PRO A 17 -15.52 -31.67 6.14
C PRO A 17 -15.91 -30.18 6.19
N PRO A 18 -16.05 -29.59 7.39
CA PRO A 18 -16.42 -28.18 7.51
C PRO A 18 -15.45 -27.35 6.67
N GLN A 19 -15.97 -26.61 5.70
CA GLN A 19 -15.14 -25.75 4.86
C GLN A 19 -14.59 -24.61 5.72
N SER A 20 -13.37 -24.77 6.19
CA SER A 20 -12.67 -23.79 7.03
C SER A 20 -12.47 -22.47 6.27
N SER A 21 -12.97 -21.38 6.83
CA SER A 21 -12.66 -20.02 6.37
C SER A 21 -11.21 -19.68 6.68
N THR A 22 -10.57 -18.95 5.78
CA THR A 22 -9.31 -18.27 6.04
C THR A 22 -9.56 -16.77 6.17
N PRO A 23 -8.89 -16.07 7.12
CA PRO A 23 -9.00 -14.63 7.22
C PRO A 23 -8.50 -13.96 5.91
N PRO A 24 -8.98 -12.74 5.61
CA PRO A 24 -8.45 -11.98 4.48
C PRO A 24 -6.95 -11.79 4.59
N GLN A 25 -6.24 -11.99 3.47
CA GLN A 25 -4.81 -11.82 3.33
C GLN A 25 -4.49 -10.91 2.16
N LEU A 26 -3.42 -10.13 2.31
CA LEU A 26 -2.87 -9.29 1.25
C LEU A 26 -1.56 -9.91 0.74
N SER A 27 -1.28 -9.79 -0.56
CA SER A 27 0.01 -10.19 -1.14
C SER A 27 1.19 -9.37 -0.59
N ALA A 28 0.92 -8.15 -0.12
CA ALA A 28 1.91 -7.29 0.50
C ALA A 28 1.25 -6.34 1.51
N ASN A 29 1.98 -6.05 2.60
CA ASN A 29 1.56 -5.06 3.61
C ASN A 29 2.13 -3.66 3.32
N THR A 30 3.12 -3.58 2.44
CA THR A 30 3.74 -2.34 1.95
C THR A 30 3.95 -2.46 0.46
N ILE A 31 3.68 -1.39 -0.28
CA ILE A 31 3.88 -1.32 -1.72
C ILE A 31 4.48 0.03 -2.10
N ILE A 32 5.36 0.03 -3.09
CA ILE A 32 6.01 1.23 -3.59
C ILE A 32 5.16 1.78 -4.74
N ILE A 33 4.84 3.08 -4.68
CA ILE A 33 4.13 3.79 -5.74
C ILE A 33 5.10 3.97 -6.92
N PRO A 34 4.84 3.39 -8.10
CA PRO A 34 5.78 3.45 -9.20
C PRO A 34 5.93 4.89 -9.73
N SER A 35 7.17 5.24 -10.11
CA SER A 35 7.51 6.60 -10.55
C SER A 35 6.98 6.98 -11.94
N SER A 36 6.75 6.01 -12.84
CA SER A 36 6.17 6.29 -14.17
C SER A 36 5.64 5.04 -14.89
N GLY A 37 4.48 5.14 -15.52
CA GLY A 37 3.94 4.26 -16.57
C GLY A 37 3.59 2.82 -16.15
N ASN A 38 4.06 2.38 -14.99
CA ASN A 38 3.81 1.05 -14.43
C ASN A 38 2.70 1.12 -13.37
N SER A 39 2.08 -0.03 -13.11
CA SER A 39 1.18 -0.22 -11.99
C SER A 39 1.56 -1.50 -11.27
N GLU A 40 1.62 -1.44 -9.95
CA GLU A 40 1.82 -2.59 -9.09
C GLU A 40 0.47 -3.02 -8.52
N GLU A 41 0.30 -4.30 -8.17
CA GLU A 41 -0.97 -4.82 -7.65
C GLU A 41 -0.84 -5.33 -6.21
N VAL A 42 -1.76 -4.90 -5.35
CA VAL A 42 -2.01 -5.57 -4.07
C VAL A 42 -3.16 -6.56 -4.27
N ILE A 43 -2.89 -7.84 -4.06
CA ILE A 43 -3.87 -8.92 -4.19
C ILE A 43 -4.48 -9.18 -2.82
N LEU A 44 -5.81 -9.12 -2.75
CA LEU A 44 -6.61 -9.56 -1.62
C LEU A 44 -7.16 -10.97 -1.90
N SER A 45 -6.99 -11.89 -0.96
CA SER A 45 -7.51 -13.25 -1.07
C SER A 45 -7.93 -13.83 0.27
N GLY A 46 -8.72 -14.90 0.23
CA GLY A 46 -9.16 -15.66 1.41
C GLY A 46 -10.30 -16.61 1.07
N THR A 47 -10.87 -17.24 2.10
CA THR A 47 -12.05 -18.10 1.97
C THR A 47 -13.13 -17.77 3.00
N ILE A 48 -14.39 -17.79 2.57
CA ILE A 48 -15.56 -17.60 3.43
C ILE A 48 -16.24 -18.95 3.61
N SER A 49 -16.54 -19.33 4.86
CA SER A 49 -17.30 -20.55 5.14
C SER A 49 -18.76 -20.41 4.69
N ASN A 50 -19.29 -21.47 4.09
CA ASN A 50 -20.69 -21.55 3.62
C ASN A 50 -21.09 -20.36 2.71
N PRO A 51 -20.40 -20.16 1.58
CA PRO A 51 -20.70 -19.05 0.68
C PRO A 51 -22.12 -19.18 0.14
N LYS A 52 -22.85 -18.06 0.11
CA LYS A 52 -24.15 -18.02 -0.56
C LYS A 52 -23.89 -17.78 -2.04
N SER A 53 -23.93 -18.84 -2.84
CA SER A 53 -23.83 -18.75 -4.31
C SER A 53 -24.89 -17.75 -4.81
N SER A 54 -24.44 -16.63 -5.40
CA SER A 54 -25.18 -15.42 -5.85
C SER A 54 -24.98 -14.14 -5.02
N VAL A 55 -24.42 -14.21 -3.82
CA VAL A 55 -24.12 -13.00 -3.02
C VAL A 55 -22.65 -12.61 -3.22
N PRO A 56 -22.35 -11.42 -3.75
CA PRO A 56 -20.97 -10.99 -3.90
C PRO A 56 -20.36 -10.66 -2.53
N LEU A 57 -19.04 -10.71 -2.48
CA LEU A 57 -18.24 -10.10 -1.43
C LEU A 57 -18.19 -8.59 -1.68
N THR A 58 -18.76 -7.82 -0.76
CA THR A 58 -18.63 -6.36 -0.76
C THR A 58 -17.28 -5.98 -0.17
N ILE A 59 -16.54 -5.15 -0.89
CA ILE A 59 -15.23 -4.68 -0.46
C ILE A 59 -15.24 -3.15 -0.42
N ILE A 60 -14.91 -2.58 0.72
CA ILE A 60 -14.85 -1.13 0.94
C ILE A 60 -13.39 -0.75 1.11
N LEU A 61 -12.84 -0.04 0.12
CA LEU A 61 -11.50 0.55 0.17
C LEU A 61 -11.61 1.98 0.67
N THR A 62 -10.94 2.29 1.76
CA THR A 62 -10.73 3.67 2.22
C THR A 62 -9.29 4.06 1.93
N ARG A 63 -9.12 5.05 1.06
CA ARG A 63 -7.81 5.61 0.71
C ARG A 63 -7.26 6.51 1.82
N PRO A 64 -5.97 6.89 1.79
CA PRO A 64 -5.37 7.78 2.79
C PRO A 64 -6.04 9.15 2.92
N ASP A 65 -6.67 9.64 1.83
CA ASP A 65 -7.45 10.89 1.79
C ASP A 65 -8.88 10.73 2.33
N ASN A 66 -9.22 9.57 2.90
CA ASN A 66 -10.54 9.17 3.36
C ASN A 66 -11.60 9.01 2.26
N VAL A 67 -11.20 9.02 0.99
CA VAL A 67 -12.12 8.69 -0.09
C VAL A 67 -12.43 7.20 -0.04
N VAL A 68 -13.73 6.89 -0.05
CA VAL A 68 -14.25 5.53 0.02
C VAL A 68 -14.62 5.04 -1.38
N GLN A 69 -14.22 3.82 -1.70
CA GLN A 69 -14.55 3.14 -2.95
C GLN A 69 -15.15 1.76 -2.63
N ASN A 70 -16.25 1.43 -3.29
CA ASN A 70 -16.97 0.18 -3.08
C ASN A 70 -16.80 -0.73 -4.29
N PHE A 71 -16.37 -1.97 -4.04
CA PHE A 71 -16.19 -3.01 -5.04
C PHE A 71 -17.04 -4.24 -4.68
N ALA A 72 -17.30 -5.04 -5.70
CA ALA A 72 -17.91 -6.36 -5.55
C ALA A 72 -16.97 -7.41 -6.14
N ALA A 73 -16.67 -8.45 -5.37
CA ALA A 73 -15.92 -9.61 -5.85
C ALA A 73 -16.81 -10.86 -5.81
N THR A 74 -16.64 -11.73 -6.80
CA THR A 74 -17.31 -13.03 -6.81
C THR A 74 -16.69 -13.94 -5.76
N VAL A 75 -17.54 -14.70 -5.07
CA VAL A 75 -17.13 -15.78 -4.18
C VAL A 75 -17.39 -17.10 -4.89
N SER A 76 -16.39 -17.98 -4.98
CA SER A 76 -16.53 -19.29 -5.59
C SER A 76 -17.43 -20.21 -4.75
N ASN A 77 -17.85 -21.34 -5.31
CA ASN A 77 -18.57 -22.38 -4.56
C ASN A 77 -17.74 -22.99 -3.42
N SER A 78 -16.40 -22.88 -3.47
CA SER A 78 -15.50 -23.28 -2.37
C SER A 78 -15.25 -22.17 -1.35
N GLY A 79 -15.92 -21.03 -1.48
CA GLY A 79 -15.78 -19.88 -0.60
C GLY A 79 -14.60 -18.98 -0.93
N ALA A 80 -13.78 -19.34 -1.92
CA ALA A 80 -12.59 -18.58 -2.28
C ALA A 80 -12.96 -17.28 -3.00
N TYR A 81 -12.22 -16.22 -2.67
CA TYR A 81 -12.32 -14.92 -3.35
C TYR A 81 -10.93 -14.38 -3.68
N ARG A 82 -10.89 -13.51 -4.69
CA ARG A 82 -9.68 -12.77 -5.08
C ARG A 82 -10.09 -11.38 -5.61
N ALA A 83 -9.37 -10.35 -5.20
CA ALA A 83 -9.45 -9.00 -5.76
C ALA A 83 -8.05 -8.43 -5.93
N ALA A 84 -7.87 -7.50 -6.87
CA ALA A 84 -6.61 -6.82 -7.11
C ALA A 84 -6.82 -5.30 -7.04
N PHE A 85 -5.93 -4.60 -6.34
CA PHE A 85 -5.91 -3.15 -6.25
C PHE A 85 -4.66 -2.63 -6.94
N SER A 86 -4.84 -1.87 -8.01
CA SER A 86 -3.74 -1.26 -8.75
C SER A 86 -3.25 0.00 -8.04
N ILE A 87 -1.95 0.06 -7.83
CA ILE A 87 -1.21 1.23 -7.34
C ILE A 87 -0.35 1.75 -8.48
N ASN A 88 -0.53 3.01 -8.81
CA ASN A 88 0.14 3.68 -9.93
C ASN A 88 0.69 5.05 -9.49
N GLU A 89 1.39 5.74 -10.38
CA GLU A 89 1.99 7.07 -10.15
C GLU A 89 1.04 8.14 -9.60
N ASN A 90 -0.28 7.98 -9.78
CA ASN A 90 -1.31 8.92 -9.28
C ASN A 90 -1.90 8.51 -7.92
N SER A 91 -1.42 7.40 -7.35
CA SER A 91 -1.85 6.92 -6.04
C SER A 91 -1.25 7.78 -4.93
N ILE A 92 -2.00 7.96 -3.85
CA ILE A 92 -1.58 8.80 -2.72
C ILE A 92 -0.80 7.92 -1.73
N PRO A 93 0.36 8.36 -1.21
CA PRO A 93 1.06 7.63 -0.15
C PRO A 93 0.25 7.61 1.15
N GLY A 94 0.37 6.53 1.90
CA GLY A 94 -0.29 6.35 3.19
C GLY A 94 -0.98 5.00 3.33
N ILE A 95 -1.83 4.89 4.35
CA ILE A 95 -2.49 3.64 4.72
C ILE A 95 -3.82 3.50 3.95
N TYR A 96 -3.93 2.45 3.17
CA TYR A 96 -5.17 2.01 2.53
C TYR A 96 -5.82 0.96 3.43
N LYS A 97 -7.09 1.17 3.79
CA LYS A 97 -7.87 0.25 4.62
C LYS A 97 -8.90 -0.46 3.77
N ILE A 98 -9.00 -1.78 3.92
CA ILE A 98 -9.93 -2.61 3.17
C ILE A 98 -10.82 -3.37 4.14
N GLN A 99 -12.11 -3.07 4.11
CA GLN A 99 -13.12 -3.75 4.91
C GLN A 99 -13.99 -4.64 4.04
N LEU A 100 -14.22 -5.87 4.48
CA LEU A 100 -14.95 -6.87 3.71
C LEU A 100 -16.29 -7.18 4.38
N TYR A 101 -17.32 -7.35 3.56
CA TYR A 101 -18.63 -7.80 4.00
C TYR A 101 -19.20 -8.86 3.07
N HIS A 102 -19.79 -9.91 3.63
CA HIS A 102 -20.51 -10.92 2.88
C HIS A 102 -21.90 -11.07 3.46
N ASN A 103 -22.93 -10.87 2.63
CA ASN A 103 -24.34 -10.87 3.05
C ASN A 103 -24.60 -9.94 4.26
N GLY A 104 -23.93 -8.78 4.29
CA GLY A 104 -24.04 -7.77 5.36
C GLY A 104 -23.24 -8.06 6.64
N VAL A 105 -22.57 -9.22 6.74
CA VAL A 105 -21.73 -9.57 7.90
C VAL A 105 -20.28 -9.18 7.62
N ASN A 106 -19.62 -8.56 8.60
CA ASN A 106 -18.19 -8.22 8.51
C ASN A 106 -17.35 -9.50 8.36
N ALA A 107 -16.60 -9.59 7.27
CA ALA A 107 -15.72 -10.72 6.93
C ALA A 107 -14.24 -10.44 7.23
N GLY A 108 -13.90 -9.21 7.62
CA GLY A 108 -12.57 -8.83 8.09
C GLY A 108 -12.16 -7.42 7.68
N LEU A 109 -11.02 -7.00 8.22
CA LEU A 109 -10.36 -5.72 7.95
C LEU A 109 -8.86 -5.99 7.73
N VAL A 110 -8.32 -5.49 6.62
CA VAL A 110 -6.89 -5.52 6.31
C VAL A 110 -6.44 -4.14 5.85
N SER A 111 -5.14 -3.90 5.83
CA SER A 111 -4.58 -2.65 5.34
C SER A 111 -3.19 -2.87 4.77
N PHE A 112 -2.84 -2.05 3.79
CA PHE A 112 -1.47 -1.93 3.29
C PHE A 112 -1.05 -0.46 3.26
N THR A 113 0.25 -0.22 3.27
CA THR A 113 0.85 1.11 3.17
C THR A 113 1.42 1.30 1.77
N ALA A 114 0.97 2.34 1.06
CA ALA A 114 1.65 2.79 -0.16
C ALA A 114 2.69 3.84 0.22
N ILE A 115 3.92 3.67 -0.25
CA ILE A 115 5.03 4.61 -0.01
C ILE A 115 5.44 5.19 -1.36
N GLN A 116 5.63 6.51 -1.42
CA GLN A 116 6.14 7.15 -2.63
C GLN A 116 7.53 6.60 -2.96
N ASP A 117 7.73 6.10 -4.18
CA ASP A 117 9.10 5.79 -4.62
C ASP A 117 9.88 7.09 -4.72
N ILE A 118 11.09 7.07 -4.18
CA ILE A 118 12.04 8.15 -4.40
C ILE A 118 12.74 7.83 -5.73
N PRO A 119 12.66 8.71 -6.75
CA PRO A 119 13.22 8.44 -8.07
C PRO A 119 14.68 7.97 -8.04
N ASP A 120 15.05 7.10 -8.98
CA ASP A 120 16.37 6.48 -9.02
C ASP A 120 17.54 7.48 -9.16
N TRP A 121 17.30 8.71 -9.63
CA TRP A 121 18.34 9.75 -9.65
C TRP A 121 18.79 10.15 -8.23
N ILE A 122 17.90 10.05 -7.23
CA ILE A 122 18.23 10.26 -5.82
C ILE A 122 19.01 9.07 -5.27
N LYS A 123 18.68 7.84 -5.71
CA LYS A 123 19.42 6.60 -5.35
C LYS A 123 20.80 6.52 -6.02
N ASN A 124 20.96 7.02 -7.25
CA ASN A 124 22.23 7.03 -7.98
C ASN A 124 23.27 7.98 -7.35
N ASN A 125 22.81 9.00 -6.62
CA ASN A 125 23.68 9.85 -5.81
C ASN A 125 24.17 9.17 -4.52
N LYS A 126 23.67 7.96 -4.15
CA LYS A 126 24.25 7.17 -3.04
C LYS A 126 25.68 6.71 -3.31
N LYS A 127 26.14 6.69 -4.58
CA LYS A 127 27.45 6.12 -4.95
C LYS A 127 28.59 7.11 -5.20
N GLN A 128 28.34 8.42 -5.27
CA GLN A 128 29.40 9.41 -5.43
C GLN A 128 29.55 10.30 -4.20
N ARG A 129 30.67 10.01 -3.52
CA ARG A 129 31.12 10.52 -2.25
C ARG A 129 31.29 12.04 -2.28
N SER A 130 30.97 12.64 -1.13
CA SER A 130 31.63 13.80 -0.53
C SER A 130 31.54 15.12 -1.30
N ILE A 131 30.87 16.09 -0.66
CA ILE A 131 30.73 17.49 -1.07
C ILE A 131 29.77 17.68 -2.24
N ILE A 132 28.46 17.59 -1.96
CA ILE A 132 27.46 18.16 -2.87
C ILE A 132 27.72 19.67 -2.88
N SER A 133 28.11 20.22 -4.03
CA SER A 133 28.30 21.65 -4.19
C SER A 133 26.94 22.36 -4.13
N ASP A 134 26.91 23.62 -3.67
CA ASP A 134 25.64 24.38 -3.54
C ASP A 134 24.75 24.33 -4.81
N PRO A 135 25.29 24.40 -6.05
CA PRO A 135 24.49 24.27 -7.27
C PRO A 135 23.86 22.88 -7.48
N GLU A 136 24.53 21.80 -7.07
CA GLU A 136 24.04 20.43 -7.25
C GLU A 136 22.90 20.12 -6.26
N PHE A 137 23.02 20.59 -5.03
CA PHE A 137 21.94 20.47 -4.04
C PHE A 137 20.72 21.30 -4.44
N ILE A 138 20.94 22.51 -4.98
CA ILE A 138 19.88 23.35 -5.54
C ILE A 138 19.22 22.68 -6.76
N SER A 139 19.99 22.00 -7.61
CA SER A 139 19.42 21.20 -8.71
C SER A 139 18.54 20.07 -8.19
N LEU A 140 18.98 19.37 -7.15
CA LEU A 140 18.22 18.30 -6.49
C LEU A 140 16.92 18.84 -5.87
N LEU A 141 16.96 19.98 -5.17
CA LEU A 141 15.74 20.59 -4.62
C LEU A 141 14.79 21.11 -5.70
N ASN A 142 15.30 21.75 -6.76
CA ASN A 142 14.45 22.19 -7.88
C ASN A 142 13.80 21.00 -8.58
N GLN A 143 14.48 19.85 -8.65
CA GLN A 143 13.91 18.62 -9.20
C GLN A 143 12.80 18.06 -8.30
N LEU A 144 12.97 18.07 -6.97
CA LEU A 144 11.92 17.68 -6.02
C LEU A 144 10.67 18.59 -6.07
N VAL A 145 10.86 19.88 -6.34
CA VAL A 145 9.75 20.83 -6.55
C VAL A 145 9.08 20.60 -7.91
N LYS A 146 9.85 20.29 -8.95
CA LYS A 146 9.35 19.99 -10.30
C LYS A 146 8.52 18.71 -10.34
N ASP A 147 8.92 17.70 -9.57
CA ASP A 147 8.26 16.39 -9.49
C ASP A 147 7.07 16.40 -8.51
N ASP A 148 6.63 17.58 -8.02
CA ASP A 148 5.51 17.83 -7.10
C ASP A 148 5.61 17.09 -5.73
N VAL A 149 6.82 16.66 -5.36
CA VAL A 149 7.09 16.00 -4.06
C VAL A 149 7.07 17.01 -2.91
N ILE A 150 7.38 18.27 -3.19
CA ILE A 150 7.36 19.38 -2.21
C ILE A 150 6.54 20.53 -2.77
N VAL A 151 5.42 20.84 -2.12
CA VAL A 151 4.62 22.04 -2.40
C VAL A 151 5.32 23.26 -1.79
N SER A 152 6.13 23.96 -2.59
CA SER A 152 6.75 25.23 -2.19
C SER A 152 5.89 26.42 -2.62
N PRO A 153 5.64 27.43 -1.76
CA PRO A 153 4.93 28.64 -2.13
C PRO A 153 5.88 29.60 -2.85
N LYS A 154 5.97 29.47 -4.18
CA LYS A 154 6.63 30.39 -5.13
C LYS A 154 8.18 30.48 -5.05
N GLU A 155 8.75 30.42 -6.27
CA GLU A 155 10.12 30.73 -6.71
C GLU A 155 11.13 29.58 -6.78
N SER A 156 11.85 29.55 -7.92
CA SER A 156 13.02 28.71 -8.17
C SER A 156 14.14 29.10 -7.21
N LEU A 157 14.74 28.12 -6.54
CA LEU A 157 15.77 28.32 -5.51
C LEU A 157 17.09 28.77 -6.18
N THR A 158 17.20 30.01 -6.62
CA THR A 158 18.33 30.45 -7.46
C THR A 158 19.54 30.94 -6.67
N SER A 159 19.43 31.17 -5.34
CA SER A 159 20.57 31.64 -4.53
C SER A 159 20.40 31.50 -3.01
N ILE A 160 19.80 30.42 -2.51
CA ILE A 160 19.66 30.24 -1.06
C ILE A 160 20.96 29.68 -0.48
N SER A 161 21.56 30.43 0.45
CA SER A 161 22.72 29.99 1.24
C SER A 161 22.27 28.90 2.21
N ILE A 162 22.33 27.64 1.77
CA ILE A 162 21.93 26.49 2.56
C ILE A 162 22.82 26.37 3.80
N PRO A 163 22.25 26.48 5.01
CA PRO A 163 23.03 26.36 6.23
C PRO A 163 23.72 25.00 6.33
N LYS A 164 24.93 24.97 6.88
CA LYS A 164 25.75 23.75 6.99
C LYS A 164 25.01 22.60 7.69
N TRP A 165 24.14 22.91 8.66
CA TRP A 165 23.35 21.91 9.38
C TRP A 165 22.26 21.27 8.52
N VAL A 166 21.73 21.95 7.50
CA VAL A 166 20.79 21.34 6.52
C VAL A 166 21.51 20.31 5.65
N LYS A 167 22.78 20.59 5.29
CA LYS A 167 23.64 19.60 4.61
C LYS A 167 23.87 18.36 5.46
N ASN A 168 23.96 18.52 6.78
CA ASN A 168 24.12 17.39 7.69
C ASN A 168 22.88 16.47 7.69
N ILE A 169 21.68 17.04 7.53
CA ILE A 169 20.44 16.25 7.41
C ILE A 169 20.44 15.44 6.11
N ALA A 170 20.88 16.04 4.99
CA ALA A 170 21.08 15.32 3.73
C ALA A 170 22.16 14.23 3.84
N ILE A 171 23.23 14.48 4.61
CA ILE A 171 24.27 13.49 4.90
C ILE A 171 23.72 12.33 5.74
N TRP A 172 22.97 12.61 6.80
CA TRP A 172 22.34 11.59 7.64
C TRP A 172 21.35 10.74 6.84
N TRP A 173 20.59 11.37 5.95
CA TRP A 173 19.71 10.65 5.04
C TRP A 173 20.51 9.81 4.03
N SER A 174 21.58 10.35 3.45
CA SER A 174 22.43 9.59 2.50
C SER A 174 23.16 8.40 3.14
N ASN A 175 23.38 8.45 4.45
CA ASN A 175 24.02 7.39 5.23
C ASN A 175 23.01 6.41 5.86
N ASP A 176 21.74 6.46 5.45
CA ASP A 176 20.65 5.66 6.02
C ASP A 176 20.50 5.84 7.55
N GLN A 177 20.97 6.97 8.11
CA GLN A 177 20.87 7.31 9.53
C GLN A 177 19.53 7.93 9.91
N ILE A 178 18.81 8.50 8.94
CA ILE A 178 17.42 8.93 9.09
C ILE A 178 16.58 8.34 7.97
N SER A 179 15.32 8.03 8.27
CA SER A 179 14.41 7.45 7.28
C SER A 179 14.09 8.46 6.17
N ASN A 180 13.63 7.94 5.03
CA ASN A 180 13.14 8.77 3.93
C ASN A 180 12.03 9.75 4.37
N ASP A 181 11.11 9.27 5.21
CA ASP A 181 10.03 10.09 5.76
C ASP A 181 10.56 11.22 6.64
N ASP A 182 11.56 10.93 7.47
CA ASP A 182 12.17 11.93 8.35
C ASP A 182 12.94 12.99 7.54
N PHE A 183 13.61 12.57 6.46
CA PHE A 183 14.26 13.49 5.54
C PHE A 183 13.25 14.42 4.87
N ILE A 184 12.17 13.89 4.28
CA ILE A 184 11.14 14.71 3.62
C ILE A 184 10.48 15.68 4.62
N LYS A 185 10.09 15.20 5.81
CA LYS A 185 9.52 16.06 6.87
C LYS A 185 10.47 17.16 7.29
N SER A 186 11.77 16.87 7.37
CA SER A 186 12.78 17.86 7.72
C SER A 186 12.88 18.94 6.63
N ILE A 187 12.92 18.59 5.34
CA ILE A 187 12.96 19.56 4.25
C ILE A 187 11.68 20.41 4.20
N GLN A 188 10.51 19.79 4.33
CA GLN A 188 9.22 20.50 4.39
C GLN A 188 9.18 21.52 5.54
N TYR A 189 9.72 21.17 6.70
CA TYR A 189 9.82 22.09 7.84
C TYR A 189 10.71 23.30 7.50
N LEU A 190 11.84 23.08 6.83
CA LEU A 190 12.78 24.16 6.48
C LEU A 190 12.18 25.16 5.51
N VAL A 191 11.51 24.67 4.47
CA VAL A 191 10.78 25.50 3.49
C VAL A 191 9.67 26.27 4.19
N LYS A 192 8.87 25.60 5.03
CA LYS A 192 7.77 26.24 5.77
C LYS A 192 8.25 27.36 6.70
N LYS A 193 9.46 27.23 7.23
CA LYS A 193 10.07 28.23 8.12
C LYS A 193 10.84 29.31 7.37
N GLY A 194 10.93 29.24 6.03
CA GLY A 194 11.73 30.16 5.21
C GLY A 194 13.22 30.10 5.55
N ILE A 195 13.69 28.97 6.08
CA ILE A 195 15.11 28.74 6.39
C ILE A 195 15.87 28.44 5.10
N ILE A 196 15.18 27.76 4.18
CA ILE A 196 15.57 27.57 2.79
C ILE A 196 14.39 27.89 1.88
#